data_AF-A0A7C2RL98-F1
#
_entry.id   AF-A0A7C2RL98-F1
#
_cell.length_a   1.000
_cell.length_b   1.000
_cell.length_c   1.000
_cell.angle_alpha   90.00
_cell.angle_beta   90.00
_cell.angle_gamma   90.00
#
_symmetry.space_group_name_H-M   'P 1'
#
loop_
_entity.id
_entity.type
_entity.pdbx_description
1 polymer ?
#
loop_
_entity_poly.entity_id
_entity_poly.type
_entity_poly.pdbx_seq_one_letter_code
_entity_poly.pdbx_strand_id
1 'polypeptide(L)'
;MIRSHVLGFVFSALLLPRGGEGQPPRAPSENPRVPARLVISTLPEAVVFLNGVRRGTTDARGILALTVEPGTYTLRVSKLGRQEVERRVHLQPGAARRLVLSLPPLRDRAERHRQQGDAWREQKLFARAVAEYRRAIALRGGRFPRARLGLARALLALEEHEDALRQVRRALAESRTPLPEAHTLLGNILRAQGLYEEAIREYRAALRHAGGFSPEAHAGLALALEEIGETEAAITHMRTAIAQNADTEPILYYLLGNLLLAADRLPEAIAAYEAYLRLAPQSETAPAVRSLVEQLRRELASQEQR
;
A
#
# COMPACT_ATOMS: atom_id res chain seq x y z
N MET A 1 61.98 -12.73 57.12
CA MET A 1 61.06 -13.57 56.31
C MET A 1 59.88 -12.70 55.87
N ILE A 2 59.69 -12.60 54.54
CA ILE A 2 58.43 -12.49 53.76
C ILE A 2 57.41 -11.41 54.22
N ARG A 3 57.31 -10.23 53.57
CA ARG A 3 56.67 -9.85 52.27
C ARG A 3 55.15 -9.58 52.34
N SER A 4 54.77 -8.36 51.94
CA SER A 4 53.68 -7.94 51.00
C SER A 4 53.43 -6.42 51.21
N HIS A 5 53.94 -5.48 50.39
CA HIS A 5 53.48 -5.00 49.06
C HIS A 5 51.95 -4.77 49.02
N VAL A 6 51.42 -3.56 48.78
CA VAL A 6 51.49 -2.70 47.57
C VAL A 6 51.13 -1.23 47.98
N LEU A 7 52.01 -0.22 47.80
CA LEU A 7 52.03 0.85 46.75
C LEU A 7 50.68 1.59 46.53
N GLY A 8 50.55 2.93 46.51
CA GLY A 8 51.47 4.08 46.55
C GLY A 8 50.87 5.27 45.76
N PHE A 9 50.71 6.42 46.44
CA PHE A 9 50.74 7.86 46.01
C PHE A 9 50.20 8.29 44.62
N VAL A 10 49.12 9.08 44.46
CA VAL A 10 48.87 10.55 44.61
C VAL A 10 49.76 11.53 43.77
N PHE A 11 49.04 12.45 43.09
CA PHE A 11 49.33 13.84 42.63
C PHE A 11 49.81 14.12 41.19
N SER A 12 48.99 14.83 40.41
CA SER A 12 49.24 16.24 39.97
C SER A 12 48.35 16.68 38.81
N ALA A 13 47.93 17.95 38.85
CA ALA A 13 47.15 18.64 37.83
C ALA A 13 48.05 19.18 36.68
N LEU A 14 47.52 19.18 35.46
CA LEU A 14 48.11 19.84 34.28
C LEU A 14 47.00 20.51 33.44
N LEU A 15 47.30 21.68 32.86
CA LEU A 15 46.41 22.52 32.05
C LEU A 15 46.44 22.21 30.54
N LEU A 16 45.27 22.44 29.88
CA LEU A 16 44.98 22.75 28.44
C LEU A 16 44.92 21.59 27.40
N PRO A 17 44.16 21.70 26.26
CA PRO A 17 43.48 22.87 25.67
C PRO A 17 41.97 22.68 25.29
N ARG A 18 41.32 23.81 24.90
CA ARG A 18 39.99 23.88 24.28
C ARG A 18 40.00 23.26 22.88
N GLY A 19 39.02 22.40 22.56
CA GLY A 19 38.78 21.94 21.20
C GLY A 19 37.47 21.16 21.06
N GLY A 20 36.59 21.63 20.16
CA GLY A 20 35.49 20.86 19.58
C GLY A 20 34.12 21.06 20.23
N GLU A 21 33.40 22.09 19.80
CA GLU A 21 31.93 22.11 19.90
C GLU A 21 31.39 20.88 19.15
N GLY A 22 30.78 19.96 19.89
CA GLY A 22 30.07 18.81 19.32
C GLY A 22 28.84 19.30 18.57
N GLN A 23 28.93 19.35 17.24
CA GLN A 23 27.80 19.55 16.36
C GLN A 23 26.75 18.45 16.65
N PRO A 24 25.46 18.78 16.87
CA PRO A 24 24.43 17.76 17.08
C PRO A 24 24.39 16.82 15.87
N PRO A 25 24.03 15.54 16.06
CA PRO A 25 24.01 14.56 14.97
C PRO A 25 23.14 15.12 13.84
N ARG A 26 23.75 15.34 12.67
CA ARG A 26 23.02 15.70 11.46
C ARG A 26 21.94 14.66 11.23
N ALA A 27 20.69 15.10 11.11
CA ALA A 27 19.62 14.27 10.58
C ALA A 27 20.13 13.58 9.30
N PRO A 28 19.83 12.28 9.07
CA PRO A 28 20.29 11.58 7.89
C PRO A 28 19.91 12.43 6.69
N SER A 29 20.91 12.87 5.94
CA SER A 29 20.72 13.62 4.71
C SER A 29 19.90 12.74 3.77
N GLU A 30 18.61 13.02 3.63
CA GLU A 30 17.81 12.53 2.52
C GLU A 30 18.38 13.18 1.26
N ASN A 31 19.44 12.58 0.73
CA ASN A 31 19.83 12.81 -0.65
C ASN A 31 18.59 12.47 -1.47
N PRO A 32 17.97 13.42 -2.20
CA PRO A 32 16.85 13.08 -3.07
C PRO A 32 17.38 12.07 -4.08
N ARG A 33 16.99 10.80 -3.89
CA ARG A 33 17.49 9.71 -4.71
C ARG A 33 16.95 9.97 -6.10
N VAL A 34 17.84 10.25 -7.05
CA VAL A 34 17.46 10.52 -8.44
C VAL A 34 16.53 9.39 -8.91
N PRO A 35 15.27 9.67 -9.31
CA PRO A 35 14.34 8.62 -9.69
C PRO A 35 14.86 7.78 -10.85
N ALA A 36 14.53 6.49 -10.82
CA ALA A 36 14.85 5.56 -11.89
C ALA A 36 13.72 5.53 -12.94
N ARG A 37 14.09 5.28 -14.19
CA ARG A 37 13.14 5.10 -15.30
C ARG A 37 13.05 3.62 -15.67
N LEU A 38 11.88 3.02 -15.53
CA LEU A 38 11.60 1.65 -15.93
C LEU A 38 10.68 1.64 -17.16
N VAL A 39 11.16 1.08 -18.27
CA VAL A 39 10.38 0.92 -19.51
C VAL A 39 10.07 -0.55 -19.72
N ILE A 40 8.78 -0.87 -19.81
CA ILE A 40 8.27 -2.22 -20.04
C ILE A 40 7.75 -2.27 -21.47
N SER A 41 8.21 -3.26 -22.23
CA SER A 41 7.83 -3.51 -23.62
C SER A 41 7.26 -4.92 -23.73
N THR A 42 5.99 -5.04 -24.08
CA THR A 42 5.28 -6.32 -24.17
C THR A 42 4.06 -6.22 -25.10
N LEU A 43 3.01 -7.03 -24.89
CA LEU A 43 1.75 -6.91 -25.60
C LEU A 43 1.04 -5.58 -25.29
N PRO A 44 0.27 -5.01 -26.23
CA PRO A 44 -0.62 -3.88 -25.97
C PRO A 44 -1.65 -4.18 -24.87
N GLU A 45 -2.03 -3.14 -24.13
CA GLU A 45 -3.03 -3.20 -23.05
C GLU A 45 -2.74 -4.24 -21.96
N ALA A 46 -1.47 -4.61 -21.78
CA ALA A 46 -1.04 -5.45 -20.68
C ALA A 46 -0.98 -4.59 -19.41
N VAL A 47 -1.57 -5.08 -18.33
CA VAL A 47 -1.59 -4.39 -17.04
C VAL A 47 -0.29 -4.67 -16.31
N VAL A 48 0.34 -3.61 -15.82
CA VAL A 48 1.61 -3.65 -15.09
C VAL A 48 1.37 -3.36 -13.62
N PHE A 49 1.98 -4.18 -12.76
CA PHE A 49 1.95 -4.02 -11.32
C PHE A 49 3.38 -4.00 -10.77
N LEU A 50 3.63 -3.13 -9.80
CA LEU A 50 4.86 -3.12 -9.01
C LEU A 50 4.50 -3.36 -7.54
N ASN A 51 5.09 -4.39 -6.94
CA ASN A 51 4.80 -4.83 -5.57
C ASN A 51 3.29 -5.03 -5.32
N GLY A 52 2.59 -5.60 -6.30
CA GLY A 52 1.14 -5.82 -6.24
C GLY A 52 0.29 -4.60 -6.62
N VAL A 53 0.83 -3.38 -6.58
CA VAL A 53 0.11 -2.14 -6.91
C VAL A 53 0.08 -1.90 -8.41
N ARG A 54 -1.11 -1.62 -8.97
CA ARG A 54 -1.30 -1.33 -10.40
C ARG A 54 -0.63 -0.01 -10.76
N ARG A 55 0.22 -0.02 -11.80
CA ARG A 55 0.93 1.17 -12.30
C ARG A 55 0.45 1.66 -13.67
N GLY A 56 -0.40 0.89 -14.34
CA GLY A 56 -1.01 1.27 -15.61
C GLY A 56 -1.07 0.12 -16.60
N THR A 57 -1.32 0.47 -17.86
CA THR A 57 -1.38 -0.46 -19.00
C THR A 57 -0.42 -0.02 -20.08
N THR A 58 0.16 -0.97 -20.81
CA THR A 58 0.95 -0.66 -22.01
C THR A 58 0.10 -0.02 -23.11
N ASP A 59 0.70 0.93 -23.83
CA ASP A 59 0.07 1.63 -24.95
C ASP A 59 -0.18 0.70 -26.16
N ALA A 60 -0.73 1.26 -27.25
CA ALA A 60 -0.98 0.52 -28.49
C ALA A 60 0.29 -0.11 -29.11
N ARG A 61 1.47 0.39 -28.77
CA ARG A 61 2.78 -0.16 -29.19
C ARG A 61 3.33 -1.18 -28.20
N GLY A 62 2.60 -1.46 -27.11
CA GLY A 62 3.02 -2.38 -26.08
C GLY A 62 4.01 -1.79 -25.07
N ILE A 63 4.09 -0.47 -24.95
CA ILE A 63 5.08 0.22 -24.11
C ILE A 63 4.40 0.89 -22.90
N LEU A 64 4.97 0.71 -21.71
CA LEU A 64 4.69 1.52 -20.53
C LEU A 64 6.02 2.03 -19.96
N ALA A 65 6.13 3.34 -19.76
CA ALA A 65 7.28 3.96 -19.09
C ALA A 65 6.85 4.46 -17.71
N LEU A 66 7.60 4.07 -16.69
CA LEU A 66 7.37 4.45 -15.30
C LEU A 66 8.60 5.19 -14.77
N THR A 67 8.37 6.25 -14.00
CA THR A 67 9.38 6.86 -13.14
C THR A 67 9.10 6.39 -11.73
N VAL A 68 10.08 5.74 -11.10
CA VAL A 68 9.93 5.13 -9.77
C VAL A 68 11.17 5.40 -8.94
N GLU A 69 11.01 5.36 -7.62
CA GLU A 69 12.16 5.45 -6.73
C GLU A 69 13.18 4.32 -6.97
N PRO A 70 14.45 4.54 -6.65
CA PRO A 70 15.44 3.47 -6.68
C PRO A 70 15.14 2.41 -5.61
N GLY A 71 15.28 1.14 -5.98
CA GLY A 71 14.94 0.05 -5.08
C GLY A 71 14.74 -1.28 -5.79
N THR A 72 14.22 -2.24 -5.03
CA THR A 72 13.88 -3.58 -5.53
C THR A 72 12.38 -3.74 -5.57
N TYR A 73 11.88 -4.14 -6.74
CA TYR A 73 10.46 -4.30 -7.01
C TYR A 73 10.16 -5.71 -7.48
N THR A 74 9.00 -6.22 -7.10
CA THR A 74 8.36 -7.35 -7.78
C THR A 74 7.49 -6.79 -8.90
N LEU A 75 7.95 -6.91 -10.13
CA LEU A 75 7.22 -6.56 -11.34
C LEU A 75 6.33 -7.73 -11.75
N ARG A 76 5.03 -7.50 -11.87
CA ARG A 76 4.08 -8.44 -12.46
C ARG A 76 3.40 -7.83 -13.67
N VAL A 77 3.32 -8.57 -14.77
CA VAL A 77 2.59 -8.17 -15.98
C VAL A 77 1.51 -9.20 -16.27
N SER A 78 0.29 -8.71 -16.50
CA SER A 78 -0.88 -9.55 -16.75
C SER A 78 -1.65 -9.06 -17.98
N LYS A 79 -2.14 -10.01 -18.78
CA LYS A 79 -3.06 -9.77 -19.90
C LYS A 79 -4.00 -10.96 -20.00
N LEU A 80 -5.29 -10.68 -20.16
CA LEU A 80 -6.32 -11.70 -20.27
C LEU A 80 -5.96 -12.76 -21.33
N GLY A 81 -6.02 -14.03 -20.94
CA GLY A 81 -5.70 -15.16 -21.83
C GLY A 81 -4.20 -15.42 -22.02
N ARG A 82 -3.34 -14.71 -21.30
CA ARG A 82 -1.88 -14.90 -21.33
C ARG A 82 -1.35 -15.29 -19.95
N GLN A 83 -0.24 -16.02 -19.93
CA GLN A 83 0.44 -16.39 -18.70
C GLN A 83 1.03 -15.14 -18.06
N GLU A 84 0.76 -14.93 -16.77
CA GLU A 84 1.33 -13.82 -16.03
C GLU A 84 2.83 -14.03 -15.86
N VAL A 85 3.58 -12.94 -15.99
CA VAL A 85 5.04 -12.94 -15.77
C VAL A 85 5.32 -12.12 -14.53
N GLU A 86 6.04 -12.71 -13.58
CA GLU A 86 6.56 -12.04 -12.40
C GLU A 86 8.08 -12.05 -12.40
N ARG A 87 8.71 -10.91 -12.10
CA ARG A 87 10.17 -10.75 -12.04
C ARG A 87 10.56 -9.79 -10.93
N ARG A 88 11.64 -10.12 -10.22
CA ARG A 88 12.31 -9.14 -9.35
C ARG A 88 13.18 -8.21 -10.20
N VAL A 89 13.01 -6.91 -10.00
CA VAL A 89 13.70 -5.85 -10.73
C VAL A 89 14.38 -4.95 -9.72
N HIS A 90 15.69 -4.78 -9.87
CA HIS A 90 16.47 -3.83 -9.08
C HIS A 90 16.79 -2.59 -9.92
N LEU A 91 16.59 -1.41 -9.36
CA LEU A 91 16.78 -0.11 -9.99
C LEU A 91 17.71 0.74 -9.14
N GLN A 92 18.83 1.16 -9.74
CA GLN A 92 19.77 2.10 -9.12
C GLN A 92 19.29 3.55 -9.30
N PRO A 93 19.75 4.49 -8.47
CA PRO A 93 19.47 5.92 -8.66
C PRO A 93 19.82 6.40 -10.07
N GLY A 94 18.88 7.10 -10.72
CA GLY A 94 19.02 7.63 -12.09
C GLY A 94 19.06 6.59 -13.20
N ALA A 95 18.92 5.28 -12.90
CA ALA A 95 19.02 4.24 -13.91
C ALA A 95 17.85 4.26 -14.88
N ALA A 96 18.14 4.07 -16.18
CA ALA A 96 17.14 3.80 -17.20
C ALA A 96 17.18 2.31 -17.58
N ARG A 97 16.18 1.54 -17.12
CA ARG A 97 16.10 0.09 -17.37
C ARG A 97 14.96 -0.22 -18.35
N ARG A 98 15.26 -0.95 -19.42
CA ARG A 98 14.25 -1.46 -20.36
C ARG A 98 14.09 -2.97 -20.18
N LEU A 99 12.85 -3.43 -20.06
CA LEU A 99 12.49 -4.84 -19.98
C LEU A 99 11.58 -5.22 -21.14
N VAL A 100 12.00 -6.21 -21.91
CA VAL A 100 11.14 -6.85 -22.92
C VAL A 100 10.60 -8.14 -22.33
N LEU A 101 9.28 -8.24 -22.25
CA LEU A 101 8.60 -9.37 -21.62
C LEU A 101 7.69 -10.05 -22.64
N SER A 102 7.79 -11.38 -22.73
CA SER A 102 6.87 -12.20 -23.52
C SER A 102 5.83 -12.80 -22.58
N LEU A 103 4.54 -12.71 -22.93
CA LEU A 103 3.46 -13.39 -22.22
C LEU A 103 2.90 -14.52 -23.11
N PRO A 104 3.32 -15.78 -22.87
CA PRO A 104 2.83 -16.93 -23.61
C PRO A 104 1.31 -17.11 -23.47
N PRO A 105 0.65 -17.80 -24.41
CA PRO A 105 -0.76 -18.15 -24.27
C PRO A 105 -1.04 -18.95 -22.99
N LEU A 106 -2.13 -18.61 -22.29
CA LEU A 106 -2.55 -19.32 -21.09
C LEU A 106 -3.40 -20.54 -21.45
N ARG A 107 -2.88 -21.73 -21.15
CA ARG A 107 -3.56 -23.01 -21.41
C ARG A 107 -4.38 -23.53 -20.22
N ASP A 108 -3.99 -23.20 -18.98
CA ASP A 108 -4.73 -23.59 -17.77
C ASP A 108 -6.12 -22.94 -17.78
N ARG A 109 -7.16 -23.78 -17.86
CA ARG A 109 -8.56 -23.33 -17.94
C ARG A 109 -9.02 -22.68 -16.64
N ALA A 110 -8.59 -23.19 -15.48
CA ALA A 110 -8.95 -22.63 -14.19
C ALA A 110 -8.37 -21.22 -14.03
N GLU A 111 -7.11 -21.04 -14.41
CA GLU A 111 -6.44 -19.73 -14.39
C GLU A 111 -7.09 -18.75 -15.37
N ARG A 112 -7.57 -19.23 -16.53
CA ARG A 112 -8.31 -18.38 -17.48
C ARG A 112 -9.62 -17.87 -16.90
N HIS A 113 -10.40 -18.74 -16.26
CA HIS A 113 -11.62 -18.33 -15.55
C HIS A 113 -11.29 -17.36 -14.41
N ARG A 114 -10.18 -17.57 -13.68
CA ARG A 114 -9.71 -16.62 -12.65
C ARG A 114 -9.40 -15.24 -13.23
N GLN A 115 -8.65 -15.17 -14.34
CA GLN A 115 -8.36 -13.90 -15.04
C GLN A 115 -9.62 -13.23 -15.58
N GLN A 116 -10.57 -14.01 -16.10
CA GLN A 116 -11.85 -13.48 -16.53
C GLN A 116 -12.66 -12.90 -15.37
N GLY A 117 -12.62 -13.55 -14.19
CA GLY A 117 -13.19 -13.01 -12.96
C GLY A 117 -12.57 -11.67 -12.56
N ASP A 118 -11.24 -11.55 -12.62
CA ASP A 118 -10.55 -10.28 -12.37
C ASP A 118 -11.00 -9.18 -13.34
N ALA A 119 -11.10 -9.50 -14.64
CA ALA A 119 -11.54 -8.56 -15.67
C ALA A 119 -12.98 -8.09 -15.44
N TRP A 120 -13.89 -8.98 -15.05
CA TRP A 120 -15.27 -8.59 -14.70
C TRP A 120 -15.32 -7.74 -13.44
N ARG A 121 -14.49 -8.03 -12.43
CA ARG A 121 -14.39 -7.25 -11.20
C ARG A 121 -13.88 -5.84 -11.47
N GLU A 122 -12.88 -5.68 -12.34
CA GLU A 122 -12.38 -4.36 -12.77
C GLU A 122 -13.46 -3.54 -13.49
N GLN A 123 -14.35 -4.19 -14.23
CA GLN A 123 -15.54 -3.57 -14.83
C GLN A 123 -16.71 -3.37 -13.85
N LYS A 124 -16.52 -3.66 -12.56
CA LYS A 124 -17.54 -3.62 -11.51
C LYS A 124 -18.74 -4.56 -11.76
N LEU A 125 -18.60 -5.54 -12.65
CA LEU A 125 -19.61 -6.57 -12.94
C LEU A 125 -19.44 -7.75 -11.97
N PHE A 126 -19.67 -7.50 -10.68
CA PHE A 126 -19.29 -8.42 -9.60
C PHE A 126 -19.99 -9.78 -9.65
N ALA A 127 -21.27 -9.84 -10.03
CA ALA A 127 -21.99 -11.11 -10.17
C ALA A 127 -21.36 -12.02 -11.26
N ARG A 128 -20.90 -11.43 -12.37
CA ARG A 128 -20.16 -12.17 -13.41
C ARG A 128 -18.79 -12.62 -12.91
N ALA A 129 -18.10 -11.77 -12.16
CA ALA A 129 -16.82 -12.11 -11.54
C ALA A 129 -16.97 -13.32 -10.59
N VAL A 130 -17.99 -13.31 -9.72
CA VAL A 130 -18.34 -14.41 -8.81
C VAL A 130 -18.50 -15.73 -9.57
N ALA A 131 -19.27 -15.73 -10.66
CA ALA A 131 -19.49 -16.93 -11.47
C ALA A 131 -18.19 -17.50 -12.05
N GLU A 132 -17.31 -16.63 -12.56
CA GLU A 132 -16.03 -17.02 -13.12
C GLU A 132 -15.06 -17.55 -12.06
N TYR A 133 -14.97 -16.92 -10.89
CA TYR A 133 -14.15 -17.44 -9.80
C TYR A 133 -14.64 -18.79 -9.28
N ARG A 134 -15.97 -18.98 -9.14
CA ARG A 134 -16.55 -20.27 -8.74
C ARG A 134 -16.19 -21.37 -9.75
N ARG A 135 -16.25 -21.08 -11.07
CA ARG A 135 -15.79 -22.01 -12.12
C ARG A 135 -14.30 -22.33 -12.00
N ALA A 136 -13.47 -21.31 -11.78
CA ALA A 136 -12.02 -21.50 -11.58
C ALA A 136 -11.73 -22.44 -10.40
N ILE A 137 -12.38 -22.21 -9.26
CA ILE A 137 -12.24 -23.02 -8.04
C ILE A 137 -12.67 -24.47 -8.30
N ALA A 138 -13.81 -24.68 -8.97
CA ALA A 138 -14.32 -26.02 -9.30
C ALA A 138 -13.34 -26.81 -10.18
N LEU A 139 -12.74 -26.17 -11.20
CA LEU A 139 -11.76 -26.80 -12.09
C LEU A 139 -10.46 -27.22 -11.39
N ARG A 140 -10.16 -26.65 -10.21
CA ARG A 140 -9.01 -26.99 -9.34
C ARG A 140 -9.38 -27.93 -8.19
N GLY A 141 -10.52 -28.61 -8.28
CA GLY A 141 -10.99 -29.53 -7.23
C GLY A 141 -11.26 -28.83 -5.89
N GLY A 142 -11.60 -27.53 -5.94
CA GLY A 142 -11.89 -26.71 -4.76
C GLY A 142 -10.68 -25.97 -4.18
N ARG A 143 -9.44 -26.46 -4.35
CA ARG A 143 -8.26 -25.81 -3.76
C ARG A 143 -7.65 -24.77 -4.70
N PHE A 144 -8.05 -23.52 -4.55
CA PHE A 144 -7.53 -22.43 -5.37
C PHE A 144 -7.51 -21.08 -4.62
N PRO A 145 -6.53 -20.87 -3.70
CA PRO A 145 -6.51 -19.71 -2.82
C PRO A 145 -6.62 -18.37 -3.55
N ARG A 146 -5.89 -18.18 -4.65
CA ARG A 146 -5.92 -16.92 -5.43
C ARG A 146 -7.31 -16.62 -6.00
N ALA A 147 -8.02 -17.63 -6.51
CA ALA A 147 -9.38 -17.46 -7.02
C ALA A 147 -10.39 -17.22 -5.89
N ARG A 148 -10.17 -17.82 -4.71
CA ARG A 148 -10.97 -17.53 -3.51
C ARG A 148 -10.83 -16.09 -3.04
N LEU A 149 -9.64 -15.51 -3.07
CA LEU A 149 -9.45 -14.09 -2.74
C LEU A 149 -10.15 -13.17 -3.76
N GLY A 150 -10.07 -13.50 -5.05
CA GLY A 150 -10.85 -12.81 -6.09
C GLY A 150 -12.36 -12.89 -5.82
N LEU A 151 -12.86 -14.09 -5.52
CA LEU A 151 -14.26 -14.32 -5.15
C LEU A 151 -14.67 -13.52 -3.92
N ALA A 152 -13.87 -13.55 -2.85
CA ALA A 152 -14.14 -12.77 -1.63
C ALA A 152 -14.28 -11.27 -1.92
N ARG A 153 -13.39 -10.70 -2.74
CA ARG A 153 -13.48 -9.28 -3.14
C ARG A 153 -14.77 -8.97 -3.89
N ALA A 154 -15.18 -9.84 -4.81
CA ALA A 154 -16.41 -9.64 -5.56
C ALA A 154 -17.66 -9.78 -4.67
N LEU A 155 -17.63 -10.70 -3.70
CA LEU A 155 -18.70 -10.88 -2.71
C LEU A 155 -18.82 -9.68 -1.76
N LEU A 156 -17.71 -9.11 -1.31
CA LEU A 156 -17.73 -7.87 -0.49
C LEU A 156 -18.35 -6.70 -1.25
N ALA A 157 -18.07 -6.57 -2.54
CA ALA A 157 -18.68 -5.54 -3.37
C ALA A 157 -20.19 -5.78 -3.64
N LEU A 158 -20.69 -6.97 -3.34
CA LEU A 158 -22.11 -7.34 -3.34
C LEU A 158 -22.69 -7.38 -1.92
N GLU A 159 -21.94 -6.92 -0.91
CA GLU A 159 -22.33 -6.92 0.51
C GLU A 159 -22.59 -8.33 1.10
N GLU A 160 -22.14 -9.39 0.42
CA GLU A 160 -22.20 -10.78 0.89
C GLU A 160 -21.03 -11.09 1.85
N HIS A 161 -20.99 -10.39 2.98
CA HIS A 161 -19.86 -10.38 3.92
C HIS A 161 -19.53 -11.76 4.51
N GLU A 162 -20.54 -12.53 4.92
CA GLU A 162 -20.35 -13.86 5.49
C GLU A 162 -19.75 -14.85 4.48
N ASP A 163 -20.21 -14.78 3.23
CA ASP A 163 -19.69 -15.62 2.15
C ASP A 163 -18.25 -15.26 1.82
N ALA A 164 -17.95 -13.96 1.76
CA ALA A 164 -16.58 -13.47 1.59
C ALA A 164 -15.66 -13.95 2.71
N LEU A 165 -16.08 -13.85 3.97
CA LEU A 165 -15.33 -14.32 5.13
C LEU A 165 -14.99 -15.80 5.03
N ARG A 166 -15.97 -16.64 4.65
CA ARG A 166 -15.72 -18.07 4.42
C ARG A 166 -14.69 -18.31 3.33
N GLN A 167 -14.70 -17.54 2.25
CA GLN A 167 -13.71 -17.68 1.17
C GLN A 167 -12.31 -17.26 1.60
N VAL A 168 -12.17 -16.15 2.35
CA VAL A 168 -10.87 -15.69 2.86
C VAL A 168 -10.27 -16.70 3.83
N ARG A 169 -11.06 -17.20 4.80
CA ARG A 169 -10.61 -18.24 5.74
C ARG A 169 -10.16 -19.51 5.04
N ARG A 170 -10.91 -19.96 4.03
CA ARG A 170 -10.50 -21.12 3.21
C ARG A 170 -9.23 -20.85 2.42
N ALA A 171 -9.06 -19.66 1.84
CA ALA A 171 -7.86 -19.30 1.11
C ALA A 171 -6.61 -19.34 2.02
N LEU A 172 -6.71 -18.82 3.24
CA LEU A 172 -5.65 -18.88 4.25
C LEU A 172 -5.33 -20.32 4.65
N ALA A 173 -6.35 -21.14 4.95
CA ALA A 173 -6.16 -22.54 5.34
C ALA A 173 -5.57 -23.42 4.21
N GLU A 174 -5.89 -23.11 2.96
CA GLU A 174 -5.43 -23.87 1.80
C GLU A 174 -4.03 -23.45 1.31
N SER A 175 -3.56 -22.25 1.67
CA SER A 175 -2.32 -21.70 1.14
C SER A 175 -1.09 -22.27 1.86
N ARG A 176 -0.06 -22.61 1.06
CA ARG A 176 1.25 -23.01 1.59
C ARG A 176 2.25 -21.84 1.65
N THR A 177 1.92 -20.73 1.02
CA THR A 177 2.74 -19.52 0.99
C THR A 177 1.99 -18.38 1.67
N PRO A 178 2.71 -17.40 2.26
CA PRO A 178 2.06 -16.22 2.82
C PRO A 178 1.13 -15.55 1.80
N LEU A 179 -0.07 -15.15 2.26
CA LEU A 179 -1.04 -14.40 1.47
C LEU A 179 -1.35 -13.07 2.18
N PRO A 180 -0.48 -12.06 2.06
CA PRO A 180 -0.71 -10.74 2.67
C PRO A 180 -2.09 -10.17 2.33
N GLU A 181 -2.49 -10.30 1.05
CA GLU A 181 -3.79 -9.85 0.54
C GLU A 181 -4.98 -10.49 1.27
N ALA A 182 -4.84 -11.73 1.73
CA ALA A 182 -5.91 -12.42 2.46
C ALA A 182 -6.11 -11.82 3.85
N HIS A 183 -5.02 -11.49 4.54
CA HIS A 183 -5.07 -10.82 5.83
C HIS A 183 -5.65 -9.40 5.70
N THR A 184 -5.31 -8.65 4.65
CA THR A 184 -5.93 -7.35 4.39
C THR A 184 -7.45 -7.47 4.19
N LEU A 185 -7.91 -8.47 3.43
CA LEU A 185 -9.34 -8.70 3.23
C LEU A 185 -10.05 -9.14 4.51
N LEU A 186 -9.42 -9.98 5.31
CA LEU A 186 -9.95 -10.39 6.61
C LEU A 186 -10.08 -9.18 7.55
N GLY A 187 -9.04 -8.34 7.62
CA GLY A 187 -9.07 -7.09 8.38
C GLY A 187 -10.21 -6.16 7.93
N ASN A 188 -10.43 -6.02 6.62
CA ASN A 188 -11.54 -5.22 6.10
C ASN A 188 -12.91 -5.73 6.57
N ILE A 189 -13.10 -7.05 6.55
CA ILE A 189 -14.34 -7.68 7.00
C ILE A 189 -14.54 -7.45 8.50
N LEU A 190 -13.51 -7.70 9.31
CA LEU A 190 -13.56 -7.53 10.76
C LEU A 190 -13.85 -6.08 11.15
N ARG A 191 -13.21 -5.11 10.48
CA ARG A 191 -13.46 -3.69 10.68
C ARG A 191 -14.91 -3.32 10.35
N ALA A 192 -15.47 -3.84 9.26
CA ALA A 192 -16.88 -3.63 8.92
C ALA A 192 -17.85 -4.24 9.94
N GLN A 193 -17.40 -5.23 10.71
CA GLN A 193 -18.15 -5.85 11.82
C GLN A 193 -17.92 -5.13 13.17
N GLY A 194 -17.13 -4.05 13.21
CA GLY A 194 -16.77 -3.35 14.45
C GLY A 194 -15.72 -4.05 15.32
N LEU A 195 -15.10 -5.11 14.80
CA LEU A 195 -14.04 -5.88 15.49
C LEU A 195 -12.67 -5.26 15.20
N TYR A 196 -12.44 -4.07 15.75
CA TYR A 196 -11.31 -3.22 15.38
C TYR A 196 -9.95 -3.79 15.81
N GLU A 197 -9.84 -4.33 17.02
CA GLU A 197 -8.62 -4.93 17.53
C GLU A 197 -8.23 -6.18 16.72
N GLU A 198 -9.20 -7.02 16.34
CA GLU A 198 -9.01 -8.15 15.42
C GLU A 198 -8.51 -7.65 14.07
N ALA A 199 -9.16 -6.63 13.50
CA ALA A 199 -8.79 -6.05 12.21
C ALA A 199 -7.35 -5.53 12.22
N ILE A 200 -6.95 -4.81 13.28
CA ILE A 200 -5.57 -4.32 13.47
C ILE A 200 -4.56 -5.47 13.46
N ARG A 201 -4.86 -6.59 14.13
CA ARG A 201 -3.97 -7.77 14.12
C ARG A 201 -3.78 -8.33 12.72
N GLU A 202 -4.86 -8.40 11.94
CA GLU A 202 -4.83 -8.90 10.56
C GLU A 202 -4.10 -7.93 9.61
N TYR A 203 -4.33 -6.63 9.69
CA TYR A 203 -3.57 -5.67 8.88
C TYR A 203 -2.07 -5.70 9.20
N ARG A 204 -1.70 -5.80 10.49
CA ARG A 204 -0.31 -5.99 10.89
C ARG A 204 0.27 -7.31 10.36
N ALA A 205 -0.51 -8.39 10.30
CA ALA A 205 -0.09 -9.64 9.68
C ALA A 205 0.16 -9.49 8.17
N ALA A 206 -0.74 -8.80 7.46
CA ALA A 206 -0.57 -8.47 6.06
C ALA A 206 0.76 -7.74 5.81
N LEU A 207 1.03 -6.68 6.60
CA LEU A 207 2.25 -5.89 6.50
C LEU A 207 3.50 -6.72 6.79
N ARG A 208 3.50 -7.58 7.82
CA ARG A 208 4.62 -8.48 8.11
C ARG A 208 4.93 -9.41 6.93
N HIS A 209 3.90 -10.03 6.35
CA HIS A 209 4.06 -10.95 5.22
C HIS A 209 4.43 -10.25 3.92
N ALA A 210 4.09 -8.98 3.76
CA ALA A 210 4.43 -8.16 2.60
C ALA A 210 5.77 -7.39 2.75
N GLY A 211 6.51 -7.59 3.85
CA GLY A 211 7.74 -6.84 4.11
C GLY A 211 7.52 -5.34 4.27
N GLY A 212 6.35 -4.94 4.81
CA GLY A 212 5.97 -3.55 5.03
C GLY A 212 5.36 -2.84 3.82
N PHE A 213 5.25 -3.50 2.65
CA PHE A 213 4.67 -2.88 1.45
C PHE A 213 3.24 -3.38 1.19
N SER A 214 2.24 -2.65 1.67
CA SER A 214 0.84 -2.80 1.26
C SER A 214 0.09 -1.51 1.59
N PRO A 215 -0.14 -0.63 0.60
CA PRO A 215 -0.90 0.60 0.81
C PRO A 215 -2.29 0.33 1.39
N GLU A 216 -2.96 -0.71 0.93
CA GLU A 216 -4.30 -1.08 1.37
C GLU A 216 -4.32 -1.55 2.83
N ALA A 217 -3.31 -2.31 3.27
CA ALA A 217 -3.20 -2.72 4.67
C ALA A 217 -2.87 -1.54 5.58
N HIS A 218 -2.02 -0.60 5.14
CA HIS A 218 -1.75 0.63 5.88
C HIS A 218 -2.98 1.52 6.00
N ALA A 219 -3.74 1.71 4.92
CA ALA A 219 -4.98 2.47 4.95
C ALA A 219 -6.04 1.81 5.85
N GLY A 220 -6.23 0.50 5.72
CA GLY A 220 -7.15 -0.25 6.58
C GLY A 220 -6.76 -0.20 8.06
N LEU A 221 -5.45 -0.31 8.36
CA LEU A 221 -4.91 -0.16 9.71
C LEU A 221 -5.15 1.24 10.26
N ALA A 222 -4.95 2.29 9.45
CA ALA A 222 -5.22 3.65 9.86
C ALA A 222 -6.70 3.85 10.25
N LEU A 223 -7.63 3.37 9.40
CA LEU A 223 -9.06 3.46 9.70
C LEU A 223 -9.44 2.68 10.96
N ALA A 224 -8.87 1.49 11.18
CA ALA A 224 -9.17 0.73 12.39
C ALA A 224 -8.56 1.36 13.67
N LEU A 225 -7.43 2.07 13.55
CA LEU A 225 -6.80 2.79 14.66
C LEU A 225 -7.58 4.05 15.04
N GLU A 226 -8.13 4.76 14.06
CA GLU A 226 -9.02 5.91 14.28
C GLU A 226 -10.23 5.51 15.15
N GLU A 227 -10.87 4.39 14.81
CA GLU A 227 -12.05 3.89 15.52
C GLU A 227 -11.80 3.57 17.01
N ILE A 228 -10.55 3.30 17.39
CA ILE A 228 -10.15 3.07 18.79
C ILE A 228 -9.47 4.29 19.42
N GLY A 229 -9.49 5.44 18.75
CA GLY A 229 -8.96 6.72 19.25
C GLY A 229 -7.44 6.92 19.10
N GLU A 230 -6.74 6.04 18.39
CA GLU A 230 -5.29 6.10 18.16
C GLU A 230 -4.95 6.99 16.95
N THR A 231 -5.43 8.24 16.97
CA THR A 231 -5.45 9.16 15.82
C THR A 231 -4.07 9.45 15.22
N GLU A 232 -3.04 9.68 16.04
CA GLU A 232 -1.69 9.96 15.52
C GLU A 232 -1.05 8.74 14.83
N ALA A 233 -1.33 7.53 15.34
CA ALA A 233 -0.90 6.30 14.70
C ALA A 233 -1.66 6.08 13.38
N ALA A 234 -2.96 6.41 13.35
CA ALA A 234 -3.76 6.39 12.12
C ALA A 234 -3.18 7.33 11.05
N ILE A 235 -2.89 8.57 11.40
CA ILE A 235 -2.26 9.56 10.49
C ILE A 235 -0.93 9.03 9.94
N THR A 236 -0.09 8.44 10.80
CA THR A 236 1.21 7.86 10.41
C THR A 236 1.04 6.75 9.37
N HIS A 237 0.11 5.83 9.59
CA HIS A 237 -0.15 4.74 8.65
C HIS A 237 -0.83 5.24 7.36
N MET A 238 -1.73 6.21 7.42
CA MET A 238 -2.33 6.80 6.22
C MET A 238 -1.28 7.51 5.35
N ARG A 239 -0.37 8.27 5.97
CA ARG A 239 0.79 8.86 5.27
C ARG A 239 1.68 7.81 4.63
N THR A 240 1.89 6.68 5.29
CA THR A 240 2.65 5.55 4.72
C THR A 240 1.94 4.92 3.52
N ALA A 241 0.61 4.75 3.59
CA ALA A 241 -0.18 4.28 2.46
C ALA A 241 -0.07 5.22 1.25
N ILE A 242 -0.18 6.53 1.49
CA ILE A 242 0.03 7.56 0.47
C ILE A 242 1.46 7.48 -0.09
N ALA A 243 2.51 7.39 0.74
CA ALA A 243 3.88 7.30 0.24
C ALA A 243 4.10 6.07 -0.67
N GLN A 244 3.38 4.96 -0.45
CA GLN A 244 3.48 3.76 -1.29
C GLN A 244 2.62 3.85 -2.57
N ASN A 245 1.56 4.68 -2.57
CA ASN A 245 0.56 4.74 -3.65
C ASN A 245 0.01 6.13 -4.01
N ALA A 246 0.80 7.19 -3.84
CA ALA A 246 0.40 8.60 -3.91
C ALA A 246 -0.34 8.97 -5.20
N ASP A 247 0.06 8.40 -6.33
CA ASP A 247 -0.39 8.89 -7.63
C ASP A 247 -1.59 8.13 -8.22
N THR A 248 -2.04 7.04 -7.58
CA THR A 248 -3.09 6.19 -8.17
C THR A 248 -4.37 6.12 -7.37
N GLU A 249 -4.36 6.56 -6.11
CA GLU A 249 -5.50 6.36 -5.20
C GLU A 249 -5.88 7.66 -4.46
N PRO A 250 -6.64 8.56 -5.13
CA PRO A 250 -6.98 9.87 -4.60
C PRO A 250 -7.66 9.80 -3.23
N ILE A 251 -8.51 8.80 -3.02
CA ILE A 251 -9.29 8.63 -1.79
C ILE A 251 -8.43 8.60 -0.53
N LEU A 252 -7.15 8.17 -0.60
CA LEU A 252 -6.25 8.18 0.55
C LEU A 252 -6.01 9.60 1.09
N TYR A 253 -5.96 10.61 0.22
CA TYR A 253 -5.82 12.01 0.63
C TYR A 253 -7.08 12.56 1.27
N TYR A 254 -8.25 12.16 0.78
CA TYR A 254 -9.52 12.51 1.41
C TYR A 254 -9.61 11.91 2.82
N LEU A 255 -9.27 10.63 2.99
CA LEU A 255 -9.25 9.97 4.29
C LEU A 255 -8.20 10.60 5.24
N LEU A 256 -7.02 10.97 4.73
CA LEU A 256 -6.03 11.71 5.52
C LEU A 256 -6.57 13.07 5.97
N GLY A 257 -7.29 13.78 5.09
CA GLY A 257 -7.95 15.05 5.43
C GLY A 257 -8.95 14.90 6.58
N ASN A 258 -9.76 13.83 6.56
CA ASN A 258 -10.70 13.53 7.64
C ASN A 258 -9.97 13.28 8.96
N LEU A 259 -8.92 12.45 8.94
CA LEU A 259 -8.11 12.15 10.13
C LEU A 259 -7.46 13.40 10.72
N LEU A 260 -6.91 14.27 9.86
CA LEU A 260 -6.27 15.51 10.28
C LEU A 260 -7.28 16.53 10.82
N LEU A 261 -8.47 16.59 10.23
CA LEU A 261 -9.55 17.44 10.72
C LEU A 261 -10.03 16.99 12.10
N ALA A 262 -10.20 15.68 12.31
CA ALA A 262 -10.54 15.10 13.61
C ALA A 262 -9.46 15.35 14.68
N ALA A 263 -8.20 15.52 14.26
CA ALA A 263 -7.09 15.89 15.13
C ALA A 263 -6.90 17.42 15.30
N ASP A 264 -7.83 18.25 14.81
CA ASP A 264 -7.75 19.71 14.82
C ASP A 264 -6.51 20.30 14.09
N ARG A 265 -5.97 19.55 13.14
CA ARG A 265 -4.81 19.93 12.32
C ARG A 265 -5.27 20.59 11.02
N LEU A 266 -6.03 21.68 11.17
CA LEU A 266 -6.72 22.40 10.10
C LEU A 266 -5.86 22.70 8.86
N PRO A 267 -4.65 23.28 8.97
CA PRO A 267 -3.82 23.57 7.79
C PRO A 267 -3.43 22.31 7.01
N GLU A 268 -3.11 21.21 7.71
CA GLU A 268 -2.72 19.95 7.09
C GLU A 268 -3.92 19.24 6.46
N ALA A 269 -5.10 19.33 7.09
CA ALA A 269 -6.35 18.79 6.54
C ALA A 269 -6.71 19.47 5.21
N ILE A 270 -6.62 20.81 5.17
CA ILE A 270 -6.83 21.60 3.94
C ILE A 270 -5.88 21.12 2.83
N ALA A 271 -4.58 20.99 3.14
CA ALA A 271 -3.59 20.53 2.17
C ALA A 271 -3.88 19.11 1.63
N ALA A 272 -4.35 18.20 2.49
CA ALA A 272 -4.74 16.85 2.09
C ALA A 272 -5.96 16.87 1.16
N TYR A 273 -7.01 17.63 1.49
CA TYR A 273 -8.18 17.77 0.62
C TYR A 273 -7.86 18.44 -0.73
N GLU A 274 -6.95 19.41 -0.75
CA GLU A 274 -6.47 20.00 -2.00
C GLU A 274 -5.72 18.98 -2.87
N ALA A 275 -4.89 18.14 -2.27
CA ALA A 275 -4.24 17.03 -2.98
C ALA A 275 -5.26 16.05 -3.56
N TYR A 276 -6.33 15.73 -2.81
CA TYR A 276 -7.46 14.95 -3.31
C TYR A 276 -8.12 15.62 -4.53
N LEU A 277 -8.47 16.90 -4.43
CA LEU A 277 -9.12 17.67 -5.50
C LEU A 277 -8.24 17.80 -6.75
N ARG A 278 -6.92 17.86 -6.59
CA ARG A 278 -5.97 17.88 -7.71
C ARG A 278 -5.95 16.55 -8.47
N LEU A 279 -6.07 15.42 -7.75
CA LEU A 279 -6.04 14.08 -8.36
C LEU A 279 -7.40 13.64 -8.91
N ALA A 280 -8.50 14.07 -8.29
CA ALA A 280 -9.85 13.68 -8.66
C ALA A 280 -10.80 14.90 -8.80
N PRO A 281 -10.47 15.88 -9.66
CA PRO A 281 -11.21 17.15 -9.76
C PRO A 281 -12.65 17.00 -10.24
N GLN A 282 -13.01 15.86 -10.84
CA GLN A 282 -14.34 15.58 -11.38
C GLN A 282 -15.03 14.43 -10.65
N SER A 283 -14.50 14.00 -9.49
CA SER A 283 -15.19 13.00 -8.66
C SER A 283 -16.52 13.56 -8.13
N GLU A 284 -17.48 12.67 -7.90
CA GLU A 284 -18.81 13.02 -7.36
C GLU A 284 -18.71 13.79 -6.03
N THR A 285 -17.71 13.48 -5.22
CA THR A 285 -17.41 14.10 -3.93
C THR A 285 -16.60 15.40 -4.03
N ALA A 286 -16.02 15.73 -5.19
CA ALA A 286 -15.18 16.93 -5.35
C ALA A 286 -15.89 18.25 -5.02
N PRO A 287 -17.16 18.50 -5.41
CA PRO A 287 -17.85 19.73 -5.03
C PRO A 287 -17.98 19.90 -3.52
N ALA A 288 -18.36 18.83 -2.81
CA ALA A 288 -18.46 18.85 -1.34
C ALA A 288 -17.12 19.13 -0.68
N VAL A 289 -16.04 18.51 -1.17
CA VAL A 289 -14.68 18.73 -0.64
C VAL A 289 -14.20 20.16 -0.91
N ARG A 290 -14.54 20.79 -2.05
CA ARG A 290 -14.24 22.21 -2.29
C ARG A 290 -14.92 23.13 -1.28
N SER A 291 -16.22 22.93 -1.07
CA SER A 291 -16.97 23.73 -0.10
C SER A 291 -16.43 23.56 1.32
N LEU A 292 -16.02 22.34 1.69
CA LEU A 292 -15.36 22.06 2.97
C LEU A 292 -14.04 22.84 3.09
N VAL A 293 -13.16 22.78 2.08
CA VAL A 293 -11.88 23.52 2.09
C VAL A 293 -12.10 25.03 2.25
N GLU A 294 -13.08 25.61 1.57
CA GLU A 294 -13.42 27.04 1.72
C GLU A 294 -13.89 27.38 3.14
N GLN A 295 -14.69 26.50 3.75
CA GLN A 295 -15.13 26.68 5.13
C GLN A 295 -13.95 26.61 6.11
N LEU A 296 -13.10 25.59 5.99
CA LEU A 296 -11.95 25.40 6.87
C LEU A 296 -10.95 26.57 6.75
N ARG A 297 -10.78 27.16 5.56
CA ARG A 297 -9.95 28.36 5.37
C ARG A 297 -10.51 29.58 6.09
N ARG A 298 -11.84 29.79 6.05
CA ARG A 298 -12.49 30.87 6.80
C ARG A 298 -12.34 30.68 8.31
N GLU A 299 -12.48 29.44 8.77
CA GLU A 299 -12.28 29.08 10.17
C GLU A 299 -10.83 29.36 10.62
N LEU A 300 -9.84 28.88 9.87
CA LEU A 300 -8.43 29.11 10.16
C LEU A 300 -8.10 30.62 10.22
N ALA A 301 -8.57 31.40 9.26
CA ALA A 301 -8.38 32.85 9.27
C ALA A 301 -9.04 33.53 10.49
N SER A 302 -10.15 32.99 11.00
CA SER A 302 -10.79 33.50 12.20
C SER A 302 -10.06 33.13 13.49
N GLN A 303 -9.36 32.00 13.52
CA GLN A 303 -8.52 31.58 14.64
C GLN A 303 -7.26 32.43 14.74
N GLU A 304 -6.66 32.82 13.60
CA GLU A 304 -5.46 33.68 13.55
C GLU A 304 -5.72 35.14 13.96
N GLN A 305 -6.98 35.56 13.99
CA GLN A 305 -7.40 36.93 14.38
C GLN A 305 -7.79 37.07 15.85
N ARG A 306 -7.79 35.99 16.63
CA ARG A 306 -8.09 35.96 18.07
C ARG A 306 -6.82 35.91 18.91
#